data_AF-A0A226D2C2-F1
#
_entry.id   AF-A0A226D2C2-F1
#
_cell.length_a   1.000
_cell.length_b   1.000
_cell.length_c   1.000
_cell.angle_alpha   90.00
_cell.angle_beta   90.00
_cell.angle_gamma   90.00
#
_symmetry.space_group_name_H-M   'P 1'
#
loop_
_entity.id
_entity.type
_entity.pdbx_description
1 polymer ?
#
loop_
_entity_poly.entity_id
_entity_poly.type
_entity_poly.pdbx_seq_one_letter_code
_entity_poly.pdbx_strand_id
1 'polypeptide(L)'
;MPTPLIFYAIDHSFLYNSFLWKTPIGWDGKTDRMTYDKSPHVKYFWWYFCVYGLFYGVSGAAAFYTIYWQYYSPRKELNISHSIQYALLIPTAGLAAGIAMVVMAYGQHAVQIVDGILDFHDIMKVFGTTEEKIRVVNGKWNEWLAWIDRAFRKARIPSIFLPGGGLDWAGLILLVALTSLPIVSLVTVLSAVFIFRVDVYRFPLEDMWSYLNMDYSANPITLLVHTFLRLSLSFVAYMEGQRIFPFLLYFYALSGKLVITYIRIFAEYAEQVRKGDVALTPNWIKLYTHLAVLALQPEKQMATQAFFLMSSGLFFCAGLNFATIRFLDFGIPPLYYAIFPFFATLLIMLILSLLPVAIDVYENSENILLTWTHSIPGGRKENGWMRKKIKSMRPLRVYAGITGFYFYKLDASVLTTYCMSIQDWTLNLLMTFHPSAEKINEIANRLQ
;
A
#
# COMPACT_ATOMS: atom_id res chain seq x y z
N MET A 1 15.56 6.89 -8.94
CA MET A 1 14.78 7.22 -10.16
C MET A 1 13.78 6.10 -10.45
N PRO A 2 12.62 6.36 -11.09
CA PRO A 2 11.78 5.30 -11.63
C PRO A 2 12.56 4.63 -12.76
N THR A 3 12.74 3.34 -12.63
CA THR A 3 13.51 2.55 -13.58
C THR A 3 12.57 2.01 -14.66
N PRO A 4 13.11 1.63 -15.83
CA PRO A 4 12.33 0.90 -16.83
C PRO A 4 11.65 -0.34 -16.24
N LEU A 5 12.27 -0.99 -15.25
CA LEU A 5 11.70 -2.16 -14.56
C LEU A 5 10.45 -1.81 -13.75
N ILE A 6 10.42 -0.64 -13.09
CA ILE A 6 9.23 -0.13 -12.39
C ILE A 6 8.07 0.08 -13.37
N PHE A 7 8.32 0.74 -14.51
CA PHE A 7 7.27 0.97 -15.52
C PHE A 7 6.77 -0.34 -16.13
N TYR A 8 7.67 -1.26 -16.43
CA TYR A 8 7.32 -2.61 -16.89
C TYR A 8 6.44 -3.37 -15.89
N ALA A 9 6.76 -3.29 -14.60
CA ALA A 9 5.98 -3.92 -13.54
C ALA A 9 4.57 -3.33 -13.43
N ILE A 10 4.42 -2.00 -13.57
CA ILE A 10 3.12 -1.33 -13.59
C ILE A 10 2.32 -1.78 -14.81
N ASP A 11 2.91 -1.72 -16.01
CA ASP A 11 2.27 -2.14 -17.26
C ASP A 11 1.75 -3.58 -17.19
N HIS A 12 2.59 -4.51 -16.74
CA HIS A 12 2.21 -5.91 -16.58
C HIS A 12 1.11 -6.11 -15.55
N SER A 13 1.10 -5.32 -14.48
CA SER A 13 0.03 -5.38 -13.48
C SER A 13 -1.33 -4.97 -14.08
N PHE A 14 -1.37 -3.93 -14.92
CA PHE A 14 -2.59 -3.55 -15.64
C PHE A 14 -2.99 -4.62 -16.66
N LEU A 15 -2.03 -5.21 -17.38
CA LEU A 15 -2.28 -6.30 -18.33
C LEU A 15 -2.86 -7.55 -17.64
N TYR A 16 -2.29 -7.97 -16.51
CA TYR A 16 -2.80 -9.11 -15.75
C TYR A 16 -4.18 -8.87 -15.18
N ASN A 17 -4.57 -7.62 -14.93
CA ASN A 17 -5.90 -7.26 -14.43
C ASN A 17 -6.89 -6.89 -15.56
N SER A 18 -6.51 -7.03 -16.83
CA SER A 18 -7.33 -6.61 -17.98
C SER A 18 -8.62 -7.44 -18.16
N PHE A 19 -8.68 -8.64 -17.60
CA PHE A 19 -9.88 -9.49 -17.62
C PHE A 19 -10.94 -9.08 -16.58
N LEU A 20 -10.59 -8.21 -15.63
CA LEU A 20 -11.52 -7.67 -14.64
C LEU A 20 -12.32 -6.49 -15.23
N TRP A 21 -13.38 -6.07 -14.53
CA TRP A 21 -14.23 -4.95 -14.94
C TRP A 21 -13.44 -3.67 -15.13
N LYS A 22 -13.66 -2.93 -16.21
CA LYS A 22 -12.89 -1.70 -16.51
C LYS A 22 -12.94 -0.68 -15.37
N THR A 23 -11.79 -0.06 -15.09
CA THR A 23 -11.62 1.04 -14.14
C THR A 23 -11.46 2.38 -14.88
N PRO A 24 -11.74 3.52 -14.24
CA PRO A 24 -11.50 4.84 -14.83
C PRO A 24 -10.00 5.17 -14.95
N ILE A 25 -9.15 4.48 -14.19
CA ILE A 25 -7.70 4.61 -14.26
C ILE A 25 -7.15 3.52 -15.17
N GLY A 26 -6.24 3.89 -16.07
CA GLY A 26 -5.43 2.99 -16.86
C GLY A 26 -3.95 3.40 -16.85
N TRP A 27 -3.14 2.63 -17.57
CA TRP A 27 -1.72 2.91 -17.82
C TRP A 27 -1.46 2.86 -19.32
N ASP A 28 -0.76 3.86 -19.84
CA ASP A 28 -0.26 3.85 -21.21
C ASP A 28 1.23 3.47 -21.22
N GLY A 29 1.49 2.19 -21.49
CA GLY A 29 2.85 1.64 -21.56
C GLY A 29 3.71 2.20 -22.69
N LYS A 30 3.17 3.02 -23.61
CA LYS A 30 3.98 3.71 -24.63
C LYS A 30 4.57 5.02 -24.12
N THR A 31 3.82 5.75 -23.31
CA THR A 31 4.23 7.05 -22.77
C THR A 31 4.75 6.95 -21.34
N ASP A 32 4.61 5.78 -20.71
CA ASP A 32 4.84 5.58 -19.28
C ASP A 32 4.06 6.61 -18.44
N ARG A 33 2.78 6.81 -18.78
CA ARG A 33 1.87 7.74 -18.12
C ARG A 33 0.60 7.06 -17.66
N MET A 34 0.04 7.57 -16.57
CA MET A 34 -1.27 7.18 -16.11
C MET A 34 -2.33 7.80 -17.03
N THR A 35 -3.45 7.11 -17.22
CA THR A 35 -4.57 7.63 -18.00
C THR A 35 -5.82 7.66 -17.14
N TYR A 36 -6.65 8.69 -17.33
CA TYR A 36 -7.95 8.79 -16.69
C TYR A 36 -9.05 8.95 -17.74
N ASP A 37 -9.94 7.97 -17.80
CA ASP A 37 -11.07 7.97 -18.71
C ASP A 37 -12.26 8.71 -18.07
N LYS A 38 -12.53 9.92 -18.57
CA LYS A 38 -13.59 10.85 -18.13
C LYS A 38 -15.01 10.41 -18.53
N SER A 39 -15.18 9.19 -19.03
CA SER A 39 -16.50 8.63 -19.32
C SER A 39 -17.44 8.72 -18.09
N PRO A 40 -18.77 8.80 -18.29
CA PRO A 40 -19.73 8.82 -17.19
C PRO A 40 -19.58 7.63 -16.25
N HIS A 41 -19.82 7.84 -14.95
CA HIS A 41 -19.71 6.81 -13.90
C HIS A 41 -20.48 5.51 -14.21
N VAL A 42 -21.56 5.58 -14.97
CA VAL A 42 -22.36 4.41 -15.40
C VAL A 42 -21.51 3.39 -16.18
N LYS A 43 -20.49 3.84 -16.93
CA LYS A 43 -19.57 2.94 -17.66
C LYS A 43 -18.81 2.00 -16.72
N TYR A 44 -18.55 2.45 -15.49
CA TYR A 44 -17.80 1.70 -14.48
C TYR A 44 -18.71 1.07 -13.43
N PHE A 45 -20.03 1.04 -13.67
CA PHE A 45 -21.03 0.51 -12.73
C PHE A 45 -20.67 -0.88 -12.20
N TRP A 46 -20.26 -1.80 -13.07
CA TRP A 46 -19.92 -3.17 -12.66
C TRP A 46 -18.71 -3.24 -11.73
N TRP A 47 -17.70 -2.40 -11.98
CA TRP A 47 -16.58 -2.29 -11.05
C TRP A 47 -17.07 -1.78 -9.68
N TYR A 48 -17.88 -0.73 -9.65
CA TYR A 48 -18.45 -0.21 -8.40
C TYR A 48 -19.30 -1.24 -7.67
N PHE A 49 -20.11 -2.00 -8.41
CA PHE A 49 -20.92 -3.07 -7.84
C PHE A 49 -20.04 -4.17 -7.23
N CYS A 50 -18.95 -4.56 -7.91
CA CYS A 50 -18.01 -5.54 -7.36
C CYS A 50 -17.31 -5.03 -6.09
N VAL A 51 -16.89 -3.76 -6.05
CA VAL A 51 -16.18 -3.21 -4.87
C VAL A 51 -17.13 -2.92 -3.71
N TYR A 52 -18.21 -2.17 -3.94
CA TYR A 52 -19.11 -1.74 -2.87
C TYR A 52 -20.17 -2.78 -2.53
N GLY A 53 -20.75 -3.41 -3.55
CA GLY A 53 -21.80 -4.41 -3.37
C GLY A 53 -21.23 -5.73 -2.87
N LEU A 54 -20.35 -6.36 -3.67
CA LEU A 54 -19.84 -7.69 -3.35
C LEU A 54 -18.72 -7.66 -2.31
N PHE A 55 -17.63 -6.94 -2.58
CA PHE A 55 -16.47 -6.99 -1.72
C PHE A 55 -16.72 -6.34 -0.35
N TYR A 56 -17.19 -5.10 -0.31
CA TYR A 56 -17.51 -4.42 0.95
C TYR A 56 -18.82 -4.92 1.57
N GLY A 57 -19.92 -4.88 0.82
CA GLY A 57 -21.25 -5.23 1.32
C GLY A 57 -21.37 -6.71 1.69
N VAL A 58 -21.33 -7.61 0.70
CA VAL A 58 -21.56 -9.05 0.92
C VAL A 58 -20.46 -9.66 1.79
N SER A 59 -19.18 -9.45 1.50
CA SER A 59 -18.10 -10.05 2.31
C SER A 59 -18.06 -9.50 3.73
N GLY A 60 -18.26 -8.18 3.91
CA GLY A 60 -18.31 -7.56 5.23
C GLY A 60 -19.51 -8.01 6.05
N ALA A 61 -20.70 -8.09 5.44
CA ALA A 61 -21.90 -8.59 6.09
C ALA A 61 -21.78 -10.08 6.45
N ALA A 62 -21.22 -10.90 5.56
CA ALA A 62 -20.96 -12.32 5.83
C ALA A 62 -19.95 -12.50 6.99
N ALA A 63 -18.91 -11.66 7.05
CA ALA A 63 -17.93 -11.67 8.14
C ALA A 63 -18.59 -11.33 9.46
N PHE A 64 -19.34 -10.22 9.50
CA PHE A 64 -20.06 -9.79 10.68
C PHE A 64 -21.10 -10.82 11.13
N TYR A 65 -21.88 -11.37 10.20
CA TYR A 65 -22.85 -12.44 10.44
C TYR A 65 -22.19 -13.65 11.12
N THR A 66 -21.07 -14.12 10.56
CA THR A 66 -20.39 -15.31 11.06
C THR A 66 -19.80 -15.07 12.46
N ILE A 67 -19.22 -13.89 12.71
CA ILE A 67 -18.71 -13.51 14.04
C ILE A 67 -19.85 -13.43 15.05
N TYR A 68 -20.95 -12.76 14.69
CA TYR A 68 -22.13 -12.60 15.54
C TYR A 68 -22.74 -13.95 15.91
N TRP A 69 -22.94 -14.83 14.92
CA TRP A 69 -23.47 -16.16 15.16
C TRP A 69 -22.53 -17.04 15.96
N GLN A 70 -21.22 -16.90 15.80
CA GLN A 70 -20.28 -17.66 16.63
C GLN A 70 -20.39 -17.29 18.12
N TYR A 71 -20.81 -16.06 18.44
CA TYR A 71 -21.07 -15.64 19.81
C TYR A 71 -22.43 -16.15 20.33
N TYR A 72 -23.47 -16.12 19.49
CA TYR A 72 -24.83 -16.49 19.90
C TYR A 72 -25.09 -18.01 19.89
N SER A 73 -24.60 -18.72 18.88
CA SER A 73 -24.73 -20.17 18.71
C SER A 73 -23.40 -20.74 18.18
N PRO A 74 -22.45 -21.03 19.08
CA PRO A 74 -21.10 -21.47 18.70
C PRO A 74 -21.14 -22.74 17.84
N ARG A 75 -20.52 -22.68 16.66
CA ARG A 75 -20.37 -23.86 15.80
C ARG A 75 -19.05 -24.54 16.10
N LYS A 76 -19.07 -25.87 16.20
CA LYS A 76 -17.87 -26.69 16.45
C LYS A 76 -16.81 -26.54 15.35
N GLU A 77 -17.25 -26.23 14.13
CA GLU A 77 -16.35 -26.04 12.98
C GLU A 77 -15.65 -24.67 12.96
N LEU A 78 -16.22 -23.68 13.64
CA LEU A 78 -15.69 -22.32 13.68
C LEU A 78 -14.73 -22.17 14.86
N ASN A 79 -13.44 -22.29 14.56
CA ASN A 79 -12.40 -21.93 15.54
C ASN A 79 -12.30 -20.40 15.70
N ILE A 80 -11.85 -19.92 16.87
CA ILE A 80 -11.66 -18.48 17.18
C ILE A 80 -10.78 -17.78 16.13
N SER A 81 -9.83 -18.52 15.53
CA SER A 81 -8.99 -18.02 14.44
C SER A 81 -9.79 -17.55 13.23
N HIS A 82 -10.89 -18.21 12.87
CA HIS A 82 -11.78 -17.76 11.80
C HIS A 82 -12.45 -16.44 12.15
N SER A 83 -12.95 -16.30 13.39
CA SER A 83 -13.56 -15.05 13.85
C SER A 83 -12.60 -13.88 13.78
N ILE A 84 -11.33 -14.07 14.16
CA ILE A 84 -10.31 -13.02 14.03
C ILE A 84 -10.04 -12.70 12.55
N GLN A 85 -9.92 -13.70 11.68
CA GLN A 85 -9.72 -13.43 10.26
C GLN A 85 -10.88 -12.66 9.62
N TYR A 86 -12.12 -13.03 9.95
CA TYR A 86 -13.30 -12.30 9.50
C TYR A 86 -13.35 -10.89 10.10
N ALA A 87 -12.90 -10.71 11.35
CA ALA A 87 -12.79 -9.40 11.96
C ALA A 87 -11.75 -8.52 11.26
N LEU A 88 -10.65 -9.11 10.74
CA LEU A 88 -9.66 -8.41 9.93
C LEU A 88 -10.16 -8.13 8.50
N LEU A 89 -11.02 -8.99 7.94
CA LEU A 89 -11.59 -8.80 6.60
C LEU A 89 -12.47 -7.55 6.52
N ILE A 90 -13.23 -7.23 7.58
CA ILE A 90 -14.11 -6.05 7.64
C ILE A 90 -13.34 -4.72 7.38
N PRO A 91 -12.29 -4.36 8.15
CA PRO A 91 -11.50 -3.16 7.89
C PRO A 91 -10.73 -3.24 6.57
N THR A 92 -10.31 -4.43 6.10
CA THR A 92 -9.68 -4.59 4.78
C THR A 92 -10.66 -4.20 3.66
N ALA A 93 -11.88 -4.70 3.72
CA ALA A 93 -12.92 -4.37 2.74
C ALA A 93 -13.31 -2.89 2.82
N GLY A 94 -13.39 -2.32 4.03
CA GLY A 94 -13.61 -0.89 4.24
C GLY A 94 -12.49 -0.02 3.66
N LEU A 95 -11.23 -0.42 3.82
CA LEU A 95 -10.08 0.26 3.23
C LEU A 95 -10.14 0.22 1.70
N ALA A 96 -10.43 -0.94 1.10
CA ALA A 96 -10.55 -1.07 -0.35
C ALA A 96 -11.69 -0.21 -0.92
N ALA A 97 -12.85 -0.18 -0.26
CA ALA A 97 -13.97 0.69 -0.61
C ALA A 97 -13.61 2.18 -0.49
N GLY A 98 -12.85 2.55 0.53
CA GLY A 98 -12.32 3.90 0.72
C GLY A 98 -11.35 4.31 -0.39
N ILE A 99 -10.43 3.42 -0.80
CA ILE A 99 -9.50 3.67 -1.91
C ILE A 99 -10.29 3.88 -3.21
N ALA A 100 -11.26 3.00 -3.50
CA ALA A 100 -12.12 3.15 -4.67
C ALA A 100 -12.90 4.48 -4.64
N MET A 101 -13.31 4.94 -3.46
CA MET A 101 -14.04 6.21 -3.30
C MET A 101 -13.15 7.39 -3.63
N VAL A 102 -11.90 7.38 -3.14
CA VAL A 102 -10.90 8.39 -3.49
C VAL A 102 -10.60 8.36 -4.98
N VAL A 103 -10.44 7.19 -5.58
CA VAL A 103 -10.24 7.04 -7.03
C VAL A 103 -11.41 7.63 -7.82
N MET A 104 -12.65 7.47 -7.37
CA MET A 104 -13.81 8.08 -8.02
C MET A 104 -13.81 9.61 -7.88
N ALA A 105 -13.61 10.11 -6.67
CA ALA A 105 -13.75 11.53 -6.37
C ALA A 105 -12.56 12.36 -6.89
N TYR A 106 -11.36 11.80 -6.83
CA TYR A 106 -10.10 12.52 -7.08
C TYR A 106 -9.21 11.84 -8.13
N GLY A 107 -9.66 10.77 -8.79
CA GLY A 107 -8.82 9.98 -9.70
C GLY A 107 -8.20 10.81 -10.84
N GLN A 108 -8.96 11.73 -11.44
CA GLN A 108 -8.41 12.61 -12.48
C GLN A 108 -7.27 13.48 -11.93
N HIS A 109 -7.48 14.07 -10.76
CA HIS A 109 -6.48 14.93 -10.13
C HIS A 109 -5.25 14.12 -9.71
N ALA A 110 -5.44 12.92 -9.15
CA ALA A 110 -4.37 12.00 -8.78
C ALA A 110 -3.52 11.59 -9.99
N VAL A 111 -4.14 11.28 -11.14
CA VAL A 111 -3.44 10.98 -12.40
C VAL A 111 -2.62 12.19 -12.85
N GLN A 112 -3.22 13.39 -12.86
CA GLN A 112 -2.51 14.62 -13.23
C GLN A 112 -1.30 14.92 -12.33
N ILE A 113 -1.39 14.63 -11.04
CA ILE A 113 -0.27 14.79 -10.11
C ILE A 113 0.85 13.80 -10.40
N VAL A 114 0.52 12.52 -10.58
CA VAL A 114 1.52 11.49 -10.89
C VAL A 114 2.22 11.82 -12.20
N ASP A 115 1.46 12.13 -13.25
CA ASP A 115 2.00 12.51 -14.54
C ASP A 115 2.81 13.81 -14.45
N GLY A 116 2.36 14.81 -13.68
CA GLY A 116 3.12 16.04 -13.45
C GLY A 116 4.45 15.81 -12.73
N ILE A 117 4.51 14.85 -11.80
CA ILE A 117 5.75 14.44 -11.13
C ILE A 117 6.65 13.63 -12.09
N LEU A 118 6.08 12.83 -13.00
CA LEU A 118 6.82 12.13 -14.05
C LEU A 118 7.35 13.11 -15.11
N ASP A 119 6.60 14.16 -15.46
CA ASP A 119 7.08 15.20 -16.36
C ASP A 119 8.20 16.01 -15.70
N PHE A 120 8.05 16.32 -14.41
CA PHE A 120 9.13 16.91 -13.61
C PHE A 120 10.36 15.98 -13.56
N HIS A 121 10.16 14.66 -13.53
CA HIS A 121 11.24 13.69 -13.64
C HIS A 121 12.02 13.85 -14.93
N ASP A 122 11.34 13.94 -16.07
CA ASP A 122 11.99 14.07 -17.36
C ASP A 122 12.73 15.41 -17.49
N ILE A 123 12.22 16.49 -16.87
CA ILE A 123 12.96 17.76 -16.74
C ILE A 123 14.22 17.55 -15.90
N MET A 124 14.12 16.91 -14.73
CA MET A 124 15.25 16.71 -13.82
C MET A 124 16.33 15.79 -14.38
N LYS A 125 16.00 14.87 -15.31
CA LYS A 125 17.00 14.06 -16.02
C LYS A 125 18.03 14.93 -16.77
N VAL A 126 17.63 16.09 -17.27
CA VAL A 126 18.55 17.03 -17.97
C VAL A 126 19.58 17.64 -16.99
N PHE A 127 19.21 17.80 -15.72
CA PHE A 127 20.04 18.41 -14.68
C PHE A 127 20.82 17.39 -13.84
N GLY A 128 20.43 16.12 -13.88
CA GLY A 128 21.04 15.06 -13.08
C GLY A 128 22.25 14.42 -13.77
N THR A 129 23.47 14.80 -13.35
CA THR A 129 24.71 14.03 -13.62
C THR A 129 25.14 13.14 -12.46
N THR A 130 24.43 13.16 -11.33
CA THR A 130 24.76 12.31 -10.18
C THR A 130 24.04 10.97 -10.32
N GLU A 131 24.54 10.10 -11.20
CA GLU A 131 24.28 8.67 -11.02
C GLU A 131 24.89 8.26 -9.68
N GLU A 132 24.05 7.85 -8.72
CA GLU A 132 24.51 7.17 -7.52
C GLU A 132 25.44 6.03 -7.96
N LYS A 133 26.74 6.16 -7.68
CA LYS A 133 27.70 5.07 -7.85
C LYS A 133 27.38 4.00 -6.81
N ILE A 134 26.42 3.15 -7.11
CA ILE A 134 26.09 2.02 -6.27
C ILE A 134 27.26 1.04 -6.35
N ARG A 135 27.76 0.63 -5.17
CA ARG A 135 28.86 -0.32 -5.04
C ARG A 135 28.52 -1.60 -5.82
N VAL A 136 29.39 -1.93 -6.77
CA VAL A 136 29.40 -3.23 -7.45
C VAL A 136 29.65 -4.30 -6.39
N VAL A 137 28.69 -5.22 -6.22
CA VAL A 137 28.77 -6.31 -5.23
C VAL A 137 29.77 -7.37 -5.74
N ASN A 138 31.06 -7.28 -5.42
CA ASN A 138 32.04 -8.25 -5.94
C ASN A 138 31.76 -9.71 -5.49
N GLY A 139 31.67 -10.65 -6.45
CA GLY A 139 31.67 -12.10 -6.18
C GLY A 139 30.73 -12.94 -7.05
N LYS A 140 30.63 -14.24 -6.74
CA LYS A 140 29.77 -15.24 -7.40
C LYS A 140 28.30 -14.82 -7.53
N TRP A 141 27.82 -13.96 -6.63
CA TRP A 141 26.46 -13.42 -6.67
C TRP A 141 26.21 -12.56 -7.93
N ASN A 142 27.21 -11.81 -8.40
CA ASN A 142 27.09 -11.01 -9.63
C ASN A 142 26.99 -11.90 -10.87
N GLU A 143 27.68 -13.04 -10.92
CA GLU A 143 27.58 -13.97 -12.05
C GLU A 143 26.18 -14.54 -12.16
N TRP A 144 25.58 -14.92 -11.02
CA TRP A 144 24.20 -15.39 -10.94
C TRP A 144 23.20 -14.29 -11.31
N LEU A 145 23.33 -13.07 -10.76
CA LEU A 145 22.47 -11.94 -11.13
C LEU A 145 22.63 -11.54 -12.61
N ALA A 146 23.84 -11.59 -13.17
CA ALA A 146 24.06 -11.34 -14.59
C ALA A 146 23.47 -12.44 -15.48
N TRP A 147 23.41 -13.68 -15.00
CA TRP A 147 22.67 -14.75 -15.67
C TRP A 147 21.15 -14.49 -15.63
N ILE A 148 20.60 -14.07 -14.48
CA ILE A 148 19.20 -13.66 -14.36
C ILE A 148 18.88 -12.48 -15.28
N ASP A 149 19.71 -11.44 -15.28
CA ASP A 149 19.53 -10.27 -16.15
C ASP A 149 19.51 -10.67 -17.63
N ARG A 150 20.40 -11.58 -18.05
CA ARG A 150 20.38 -12.14 -19.41
C ARG A 150 19.08 -12.89 -19.71
N ALA A 151 18.56 -13.64 -18.75
CA ALA A 151 17.26 -14.31 -18.90
C ALA A 151 16.09 -13.30 -18.99
N PHE A 152 16.13 -12.24 -18.18
CA PHE A 152 15.15 -11.15 -18.20
C PHE A 152 15.15 -10.45 -19.56
N ARG A 153 16.32 -10.04 -20.05
CA ARG A 153 16.46 -9.42 -21.39
C ARG A 153 15.99 -10.36 -22.50
N LYS A 154 16.27 -11.66 -22.40
CA LYS A 154 15.77 -12.68 -23.35
C LYS A 154 14.24 -12.76 -23.35
N ALA A 155 13.61 -12.57 -22.19
CA ALA A 155 12.16 -12.48 -22.03
C ALA A 155 11.57 -11.10 -22.35
N ARG A 156 12.37 -10.15 -22.87
CA ARG A 156 11.99 -8.74 -23.11
C ARG A 156 11.61 -7.96 -21.85
N ILE A 157 12.08 -8.41 -20.69
CA ILE A 157 11.98 -7.68 -19.42
C ILE A 157 13.17 -6.71 -19.35
N PRO A 158 12.98 -5.46 -18.89
CA PRO A 158 14.08 -4.52 -18.70
C PRO A 158 15.16 -5.05 -17.76
N SER A 159 16.37 -4.49 -17.89
CA SER A 159 17.53 -4.84 -17.06
C SER A 159 17.24 -4.67 -15.57
N ILE A 160 17.67 -5.64 -14.76
CA ILE A 160 17.62 -5.55 -13.29
C ILE A 160 18.71 -4.64 -12.73
N PHE A 161 19.71 -4.31 -13.55
CA PHE A 161 20.77 -3.37 -13.21
C PHE A 161 20.45 -1.96 -13.71
N LEU A 162 20.72 -1.00 -12.83
CA LEU A 162 20.75 0.43 -13.14
C LEU A 162 21.93 0.77 -14.07
N PRO A 163 21.89 1.90 -14.78
CA PRO A 163 23.00 2.35 -15.64
C PRO A 163 24.35 2.39 -14.91
N GLY A 164 24.37 2.78 -13.64
CA GLY A 164 25.55 2.78 -12.78
C GLY A 164 26.02 1.40 -12.28
N GLY A 165 25.43 0.29 -12.75
CA GLY A 165 25.80 -1.09 -12.38
C GLY A 165 25.21 -1.59 -11.05
N GLY A 166 24.49 -0.74 -10.31
CA GLY A 166 23.76 -1.14 -9.10
C GLY A 166 22.52 -1.98 -9.39
N LEU A 167 22.14 -2.86 -8.45
CA LEU A 167 20.90 -3.62 -8.56
C LEU A 167 19.69 -2.71 -8.29
N ASP A 168 18.68 -2.75 -9.16
CA ASP A 168 17.42 -2.04 -8.99
C ASP A 168 16.49 -2.79 -8.02
N TRP A 169 16.83 -2.75 -6.74
CA TRP A 169 16.04 -3.38 -5.68
C TRP A 169 14.58 -2.94 -5.68
N ALA A 170 14.32 -1.66 -5.94
CA ALA A 170 12.97 -1.15 -5.92
C ALA A 170 12.15 -1.68 -7.10
N GLY A 171 12.69 -1.68 -8.32
CA GLY A 171 12.01 -2.27 -9.47
C GLY A 171 11.81 -3.78 -9.33
N LEU A 172 12.78 -4.50 -8.75
CA LEU A 172 12.64 -5.94 -8.46
C LEU A 172 11.53 -6.22 -7.44
N ILE A 173 11.50 -5.48 -6.32
CA ILE A 173 10.45 -5.62 -5.30
C ILE A 173 9.08 -5.32 -5.94
N LEU A 174 9.00 -4.26 -6.75
CA LEU A 174 7.75 -3.90 -7.43
C LEU A 174 7.29 -4.96 -8.42
N LEU A 175 8.21 -5.47 -9.22
CA LEU A 175 7.94 -6.52 -10.20
C LEU A 175 7.42 -7.77 -9.48
N VAL A 176 8.13 -8.25 -8.47
CA VAL A 176 7.72 -9.43 -7.71
C VAL A 176 6.37 -9.19 -7.05
N ALA A 177 6.17 -8.06 -6.35
CA ALA A 177 4.90 -7.75 -5.70
C ALA A 177 3.74 -7.69 -6.70
N LEU A 178 3.85 -6.90 -7.76
CA LEU A 178 2.74 -6.66 -8.69
C LEU A 178 2.41 -7.84 -9.60
N THR A 179 3.41 -8.68 -9.94
CA THR A 179 3.20 -9.83 -10.82
C THR A 179 2.81 -11.10 -10.07
N SER A 180 3.23 -11.24 -8.81
CA SER A 180 2.87 -12.42 -7.99
C SER A 180 1.47 -12.32 -7.40
N LEU A 181 0.97 -11.11 -7.11
CA LEU A 181 -0.34 -10.91 -6.46
C LEU A 181 -1.53 -11.61 -7.15
N PRO A 182 -1.67 -11.55 -8.49
CA PRO A 182 -2.75 -12.27 -9.18
C PRO A 182 -2.63 -13.79 -9.03
N ILE A 183 -1.40 -14.31 -9.16
CA ILE A 183 -1.13 -15.74 -9.05
C ILE A 183 -1.41 -16.23 -7.64
N VAL A 184 -0.93 -15.51 -6.63
CA VAL A 184 -1.20 -15.81 -5.22
C VAL A 184 -2.70 -15.79 -4.95
N SER A 185 -3.42 -14.80 -5.46
CA SER A 185 -4.88 -14.70 -5.27
C SER A 185 -5.63 -15.90 -5.85
N LEU A 186 -5.24 -16.38 -7.04
CA LEU A 186 -5.84 -17.58 -7.65
C LEU A 186 -5.61 -18.83 -6.79
N VAL A 187 -4.38 -19.03 -6.32
CA VAL A 187 -4.03 -20.18 -5.46
C VAL A 187 -4.75 -20.08 -4.11
N THR A 188 -4.79 -18.89 -3.51
CA THR A 188 -5.44 -18.64 -2.23
C THR A 188 -6.94 -18.86 -2.30
N VAL A 189 -7.63 -18.41 -3.36
CA VAL A 189 -9.08 -18.62 -3.51
C VAL A 189 -9.42 -20.11 -3.58
N LEU A 190 -8.71 -20.88 -4.40
CA LEU A 190 -8.94 -22.32 -4.52
C LEU A 190 -8.65 -23.05 -3.20
N SER A 191 -7.53 -22.70 -2.55
CA SER A 191 -7.15 -23.29 -1.27
C SER A 191 -8.16 -22.95 -0.16
N ALA A 192 -8.61 -21.70 -0.11
CA ALA A 192 -9.55 -21.22 0.90
C ALA A 192 -10.92 -21.90 0.77
N VAL A 193 -11.44 -22.07 -0.44
CA VAL A 193 -12.77 -22.65 -0.69
C VAL A 193 -12.76 -24.18 -0.55
N PHE A 194 -11.78 -24.86 -1.16
CA PHE A 194 -11.78 -26.33 -1.26
C PHE A 194 -11.01 -27.04 -0.15
N ILE A 195 -9.81 -26.56 0.18
CA ILE A 195 -8.90 -27.25 1.11
C ILE A 195 -9.22 -26.86 2.55
N PHE A 196 -9.18 -25.57 2.84
CA PHE A 196 -9.32 -25.07 4.21
C PHE A 196 -10.76 -24.77 4.60
N ARG A 197 -11.65 -24.53 3.62
CA ARG A 197 -13.06 -24.13 3.83
C ARG A 197 -13.20 -22.91 4.76
N VAL A 198 -12.29 -21.96 4.63
CA VAL A 198 -12.18 -20.75 5.47
C VAL A 198 -12.87 -19.53 4.87
N ASP A 199 -13.47 -19.64 3.68
CA ASP A 199 -14.16 -18.52 3.07
C ASP A 199 -15.38 -18.07 3.87
N VAL A 200 -15.56 -16.75 3.93
CA VAL A 200 -16.59 -16.10 4.74
C VAL A 200 -18.02 -16.41 4.29
N TYR A 201 -18.20 -16.84 3.04
CA TYR A 201 -19.50 -17.06 2.44
C TYR A 201 -20.12 -18.41 2.79
N ARG A 202 -19.31 -19.34 3.31
CA ARG A 202 -19.74 -20.70 3.63
C ARG A 202 -20.96 -20.71 4.56
N PHE A 203 -20.83 -20.16 5.77
CA PHE A 203 -21.87 -20.26 6.80
C PHE A 203 -23.17 -19.52 6.45
N PRO A 204 -23.13 -18.27 5.94
CA PRO A 204 -24.36 -17.61 5.50
C PRO A 204 -25.10 -18.39 4.41
N LEU A 205 -24.39 -19.01 3.47
CA LEU A 205 -25.01 -19.81 2.41
C LEU A 205 -25.56 -21.14 2.95
N GLU A 206 -24.86 -21.83 3.84
CA GLU A 206 -25.36 -23.04 4.50
C GLU A 206 -26.68 -22.77 5.24
N ASP A 207 -26.75 -21.66 5.98
CA ASP A 207 -27.95 -21.26 6.71
C ASP A 207 -29.10 -20.88 5.78
N MET A 208 -28.79 -20.20 4.67
CA MET A 208 -29.78 -19.88 3.63
C MET A 208 -30.39 -21.14 3.03
N TRP A 209 -29.59 -22.17 2.71
CA TRP A 209 -30.10 -23.44 2.19
C TRP A 209 -30.95 -24.17 3.23
N SER A 210 -30.50 -24.17 4.50
CA SER A 210 -31.26 -24.75 5.61
C SER A 210 -32.60 -24.05 5.82
N TYR A 211 -32.65 -22.72 5.71
CA TYR A 211 -33.90 -21.95 5.82
C TYR A 211 -34.91 -22.30 4.72
N LEU A 212 -34.42 -22.65 3.54
CA LEU A 212 -35.24 -23.11 2.41
C LEU A 212 -35.62 -24.61 2.50
N ASN A 213 -35.31 -25.28 3.63
CA ASN A 213 -35.51 -26.72 3.83
C ASN A 213 -34.84 -27.58 2.73
N MET A 214 -33.72 -27.12 2.18
CA MET A 214 -32.94 -27.86 1.19
C MET A 214 -31.68 -28.41 1.84
N ASP A 215 -31.55 -29.74 1.89
CA ASP A 215 -30.28 -30.38 2.23
C ASP A 215 -29.33 -30.29 1.04
N TYR A 216 -28.50 -29.25 1.04
CA TYR A 216 -27.56 -29.01 -0.05
C TYR A 216 -26.49 -30.10 -0.17
N SER A 217 -26.26 -30.89 0.88
CA SER A 217 -25.26 -31.95 0.90
C SER A 217 -25.74 -33.22 0.20
N ALA A 218 -27.05 -33.51 0.29
CA ALA A 218 -27.67 -34.67 -0.34
C ALA A 218 -27.95 -34.47 -1.83
N ASN A 219 -28.24 -33.23 -2.26
CA ASN A 219 -28.56 -32.93 -3.65
C ASN A 219 -27.32 -32.38 -4.40
N PRO A 220 -26.83 -33.08 -5.45
CA PRO A 220 -25.61 -32.70 -6.16
C PRO A 220 -25.73 -31.35 -6.88
N ILE A 221 -26.95 -30.96 -7.31
CA ILE A 221 -27.18 -29.68 -8.00
C ILE A 221 -27.02 -28.53 -7.02
N THR A 222 -27.61 -28.62 -5.83
CA THR A 222 -27.48 -27.60 -4.79
C THR A 222 -26.05 -27.50 -4.27
N LEU A 223 -25.33 -28.63 -4.14
CA LEU A 223 -23.91 -28.63 -3.79
C LEU A 223 -23.09 -27.88 -4.84
N LEU A 224 -23.33 -28.16 -6.13
CA LEU A 224 -22.64 -27.50 -7.23
C LEU A 224 -22.91 -25.99 -7.25
N VAL A 225 -24.17 -25.58 -7.07
CA VAL A 225 -24.55 -24.16 -6.99
C VAL A 225 -23.92 -23.49 -5.77
N HIS A 226 -23.94 -24.12 -4.60
CA HIS A 226 -23.32 -23.62 -3.37
C HIS A 226 -21.82 -23.39 -3.55
N THR A 227 -21.10 -24.39 -4.09
CA THR A 227 -19.66 -24.28 -4.36
C THR A 227 -19.36 -23.23 -5.42
N PHE A 228 -20.17 -23.14 -6.48
CA PHE A 228 -20.01 -22.13 -7.52
C PHE A 228 -20.16 -20.70 -6.98
N LEU A 229 -21.17 -20.46 -6.14
CA LEU A 229 -21.39 -19.16 -5.50
C LEU A 229 -20.23 -18.77 -4.58
N ARG A 230 -19.76 -19.70 -3.73
CA ARG A 230 -18.61 -19.47 -2.85
C ARG A 230 -17.34 -19.16 -3.62
N LEU A 231 -17.08 -19.92 -4.69
CA LEU A 231 -15.91 -19.72 -5.53
C LEU A 231 -15.98 -18.38 -6.26
N SER A 232 -17.14 -18.03 -6.83
CA SER A 232 -17.33 -16.78 -7.58
C SER A 232 -17.20 -15.54 -6.68
N LEU A 233 -17.85 -15.54 -5.51
CA LEU A 233 -17.77 -14.44 -4.56
C LEU A 233 -16.36 -14.27 -3.98
N SER A 234 -15.70 -15.38 -3.63
CA SER A 234 -14.30 -15.36 -3.18
C SER A 234 -13.38 -14.86 -4.28
N PHE A 235 -13.55 -15.35 -5.51
CA PHE A 235 -12.75 -14.90 -6.65
C PHE A 235 -12.87 -13.40 -6.87
N VAL A 236 -14.10 -12.86 -6.94
CA VAL A 236 -14.30 -11.41 -7.12
C VAL A 236 -13.67 -10.61 -5.97
N ALA A 237 -13.89 -11.00 -4.71
CA ALA A 237 -13.35 -10.29 -3.56
C ALA A 237 -11.81 -10.23 -3.56
N TYR A 238 -11.15 -11.38 -3.78
CA TYR A 238 -9.69 -11.44 -3.82
C TYR A 238 -9.12 -10.70 -5.04
N MET A 239 -9.71 -10.88 -6.22
CA MET A 239 -9.25 -10.27 -7.46
C MET A 239 -9.43 -8.75 -7.51
N GLU A 240 -10.52 -8.23 -6.91
CA GLU A 240 -10.71 -6.79 -6.75
C GLU A 240 -9.79 -6.22 -5.67
N GLY A 241 -9.64 -6.93 -4.54
CA GLY A 241 -8.71 -6.53 -3.49
C GLY A 241 -7.29 -6.36 -4.02
N GLN A 242 -6.75 -7.39 -4.68
CA GLN A 242 -5.39 -7.36 -5.24
C GLN A 242 -5.21 -6.36 -6.39
N ARG A 243 -6.28 -5.89 -7.03
CA ARG A 243 -6.22 -4.78 -8.00
C ARG A 243 -6.22 -3.41 -7.34
N ILE A 244 -7.00 -3.22 -6.28
CA ILE A 244 -7.15 -1.93 -5.60
C ILE A 244 -5.89 -1.57 -4.80
N PHE A 245 -5.25 -2.53 -4.14
CA PHE A 245 -4.06 -2.25 -3.32
C PHE A 245 -2.88 -1.64 -4.10
N PRO A 246 -2.54 -2.12 -5.31
CA PRO A 246 -1.54 -1.47 -6.18
C PRO A 246 -1.81 0.00 -6.49
N PHE A 247 -3.06 0.48 -6.47
CA PHE A 247 -3.31 1.91 -6.65
C PHE A 247 -2.64 2.76 -5.57
N LEU A 248 -2.55 2.27 -4.32
CA LEU A 248 -1.80 2.97 -3.28
C LEU A 248 -0.31 3.11 -3.67
N LEU A 249 0.25 2.04 -4.19
CA LEU A 249 1.64 2.01 -4.61
C LEU A 249 1.88 2.96 -5.81
N TYR A 250 1.00 2.95 -6.82
CA TYR A 250 1.11 3.80 -8.00
C TYR A 250 1.00 5.28 -7.66
N PHE A 251 -0.01 5.66 -6.86
CA PHE A 251 -0.25 7.06 -6.57
C PHE A 251 0.66 7.62 -5.48
N TYR A 252 1.10 6.81 -4.51
CA TYR A 252 1.85 7.30 -3.35
C TYR A 252 3.29 6.86 -3.33
N ALA A 253 3.57 5.57 -3.52
CA ALA A 253 4.94 5.08 -3.44
C ALA A 253 5.77 5.64 -4.61
N LEU A 254 5.22 5.66 -5.83
CA LEU A 254 5.92 6.21 -7.00
C LEU A 254 6.16 7.72 -6.86
N SER A 255 5.09 8.49 -6.63
CA SER A 255 5.16 9.95 -6.51
C SER A 255 6.03 10.38 -5.32
N GLY A 256 5.83 9.76 -4.15
CA GLY A 256 6.60 10.00 -2.94
C GLY A 256 8.08 9.71 -3.17
N LYS A 257 8.42 8.52 -3.70
CA LYS A 257 9.80 8.14 -4.03
C LYS A 257 10.47 9.14 -4.94
N LEU A 258 9.75 9.65 -5.94
CA LEU A 258 10.26 10.67 -6.84
C LEU A 258 10.55 11.99 -6.12
N VAL A 259 9.59 12.49 -5.34
CA VAL A 259 9.76 13.71 -4.54
C VAL A 259 10.96 13.62 -3.62
N ILE A 260 11.13 12.50 -2.90
CA ILE A 260 12.29 12.28 -2.00
C ILE A 260 13.59 12.30 -2.79
N THR A 261 13.62 11.61 -3.94
CA THR A 261 14.82 11.58 -4.80
C THR A 261 15.21 12.99 -5.20
N TYR A 262 14.27 13.84 -5.59
CA TYR A 262 14.57 15.22 -5.95
C TYR A 262 14.98 16.08 -4.77
N ILE A 263 14.35 15.91 -3.61
CA ILE A 263 14.76 16.62 -2.39
C ILE A 263 16.20 16.28 -2.04
N ARG A 264 16.63 15.02 -2.19
CA ARG A 264 18.03 14.64 -2.01
C ARG A 264 18.96 15.32 -3.02
N ILE A 265 18.59 15.37 -4.29
CA ILE A 265 19.34 16.11 -5.32
C ILE A 265 19.46 17.61 -4.95
N PHE A 266 18.37 18.23 -4.49
CA PHE A 266 18.40 19.62 -4.04
C PHE A 266 19.26 19.80 -2.77
N ALA A 267 19.27 18.83 -1.85
CA ALA A 267 20.10 18.84 -0.65
C ALA A 267 21.59 18.74 -1.00
N GLU A 268 21.96 17.83 -1.91
CA GLU A 268 23.32 17.71 -2.43
C GLU A 268 23.78 18.99 -3.12
N TYR A 269 22.92 19.60 -3.95
CA TYR A 269 23.21 20.88 -4.57
C TYR A 269 23.34 22.01 -3.54
N ALA A 270 22.48 22.05 -2.53
CA ALA A 270 22.58 23.02 -1.44
C ALA A 270 23.92 22.87 -0.68
N GLU A 271 24.38 21.65 -0.46
CA GLU A 271 25.69 21.38 0.14
C GLU A 271 26.86 21.86 -0.72
N GLN A 272 26.81 21.66 -2.04
CA GLN A 272 27.82 22.21 -2.97
C GLN A 272 27.83 23.74 -2.93
N VAL A 273 26.65 24.36 -2.87
CA VAL A 273 26.51 25.82 -2.71
C VAL A 273 27.09 26.30 -1.38
N ARG A 274 26.87 25.54 -0.29
CA ARG A 274 27.41 25.85 1.05
C ARG A 274 28.94 25.85 1.06
N LYS A 275 29.56 24.90 0.35
CA LYS A 275 31.02 24.77 0.23
C LYS A 275 31.64 25.84 -0.68
N GLY A 276 30.82 26.55 -1.46
CA GLY A 276 31.29 27.50 -2.47
C GLY A 276 31.73 26.84 -3.77
N ASP A 277 31.47 25.55 -3.95
CA ASP A 277 31.82 24.80 -5.17
C ASP A 277 31.00 25.28 -6.37
N VAL A 278 29.74 25.68 -6.12
CA VAL A 278 28.80 26.15 -7.15
C VAL A 278 28.01 27.35 -6.63
N ALA A 279 27.74 28.35 -7.48
CA ALA A 279 26.88 29.47 -7.14
C ALA A 279 25.39 29.09 -7.23
N LEU A 280 24.57 29.58 -6.28
CA LEU A 280 23.12 29.41 -6.32
C LEU A 280 22.52 30.17 -7.51
N THR A 281 21.93 29.46 -8.47
CA THR A 281 21.31 30.09 -9.64
C THR A 281 19.78 30.22 -9.48
N PRO A 282 19.14 31.24 -10.11
CA PRO A 282 17.68 31.40 -10.10
C PRO A 282 16.92 30.19 -10.68
N ASN A 283 17.57 29.41 -11.56
CA ASN A 283 16.99 28.21 -12.17
C ASN A 283 16.73 27.11 -11.13
N TRP A 284 17.68 26.87 -10.21
CA TRP A 284 17.50 25.89 -9.12
C TRP A 284 16.36 26.28 -8.18
N ILE A 285 16.24 27.57 -7.89
CA ILE A 285 15.12 28.11 -7.09
C ILE A 285 13.79 27.89 -7.83
N LYS A 286 13.76 28.11 -9.15
CA LYS A 286 12.56 27.85 -9.98
C LYS A 286 12.19 26.37 -9.98
N LEU A 287 13.17 25.46 -10.13
CA LEU A 287 12.95 24.01 -10.10
C LEU A 287 12.41 23.55 -8.73
N TYR A 288 12.99 24.02 -7.64
CA TYR A 288 12.49 23.71 -6.30
C TYR A 288 11.08 24.27 -6.07
N THR A 289 10.80 25.50 -6.54
CA THR A 289 9.44 26.06 -6.49
C THR A 289 8.46 25.17 -7.25
N HIS A 290 8.87 24.67 -8.42
CA HIS A 290 8.04 23.81 -9.24
C HIS A 290 7.73 22.49 -8.53
N LEU A 291 8.75 21.82 -7.96
CA LEU A 291 8.55 20.62 -7.13
C LEU A 291 7.63 20.91 -5.94
N ALA A 292 7.82 22.05 -5.27
CA ALA A 292 7.01 22.42 -4.13
C ALA A 292 5.54 22.62 -4.49
N VAL A 293 5.25 23.28 -5.62
CA VAL A 293 3.88 23.42 -6.12
C VAL A 293 3.27 22.05 -6.45
N LEU A 294 4.03 21.17 -7.12
CA LEU A 294 3.57 19.81 -7.43
C LEU A 294 3.29 18.97 -6.17
N ALA A 295 4.11 19.11 -5.13
CA ALA A 295 3.94 18.42 -3.86
C ALA A 295 2.79 18.99 -3.01
N LEU A 296 2.50 20.29 -3.14
CA LEU A 296 1.40 20.96 -2.43
C LEU A 296 0.02 20.66 -3.03
N GLN A 297 -0.09 20.39 -4.33
CA GLN A 297 -1.35 20.04 -4.99
C GLN A 297 -2.08 18.85 -4.33
N PRO A 298 -1.43 17.70 -4.08
CA PRO A 298 -2.06 16.57 -3.40
C PRO A 298 -2.13 16.68 -1.87
N GLU A 299 -1.63 17.76 -1.25
CA GLU A 299 -1.40 17.82 0.21
C GLU A 299 -2.64 17.42 1.03
N LYS A 300 -3.82 17.95 0.69
CA LYS A 300 -5.07 17.63 1.39
C LYS A 300 -5.45 16.16 1.27
N GLN A 301 -5.31 15.60 0.07
CA GLN A 301 -5.63 14.21 -0.23
C GLN A 301 -4.64 13.27 0.46
N MET A 302 -3.34 13.56 0.34
CA MET A 302 -2.25 12.85 1.00
C MET A 302 -2.43 12.85 2.51
N ALA A 303 -2.88 13.97 3.10
CA ALA A 303 -3.13 14.04 4.53
C ALA A 303 -4.26 13.10 4.98
N THR A 304 -5.35 13.03 4.22
CA THR A 304 -6.47 12.13 4.52
C THR A 304 -6.06 10.67 4.39
N GLN A 305 -5.23 10.35 3.41
CA GLN A 305 -4.76 9.00 3.19
C GLN A 305 -3.69 8.59 4.19
N ALA A 306 -2.77 9.47 4.54
CA ALA A 306 -1.81 9.24 5.61
C ALA A 306 -2.55 8.93 6.91
N PHE A 307 -3.60 9.70 7.22
CA PHE A 307 -4.46 9.42 8.38
C PHE A 307 -5.10 8.03 8.29
N PHE A 308 -5.78 7.70 7.19
CA PHE A 308 -6.41 6.38 7.04
C PHE A 308 -5.40 5.22 7.05
N LEU A 309 -4.23 5.40 6.44
CA LEU A 309 -3.17 4.40 6.37
C LEU A 309 -2.55 4.18 7.75
N MET A 310 -2.32 5.25 8.53
CA MET A 310 -1.85 5.14 9.91
C MET A 310 -2.91 4.54 10.82
N SER A 311 -4.18 4.97 10.73
CA SER A 311 -5.24 4.37 11.54
C SER A 311 -5.43 2.89 11.22
N SER A 312 -5.50 2.52 9.93
CA SER A 312 -5.63 1.11 9.54
C SER A 312 -4.38 0.30 9.88
N GLY A 313 -3.18 0.83 9.65
CA GLY A 313 -1.92 0.20 10.04
C GLY A 313 -1.84 -0.08 11.54
N LEU A 314 -2.33 0.84 12.38
CA LEU A 314 -2.40 0.65 13.83
C LEU A 314 -3.30 -0.54 14.18
N PHE A 315 -4.52 -0.58 13.64
CA PHE A 315 -5.47 -1.67 13.87
C PHE A 315 -4.93 -3.02 13.37
N PHE A 316 -4.36 -3.08 12.16
CA PHE A 316 -3.81 -4.32 11.61
C PHE A 316 -2.60 -4.80 12.40
N CYS A 317 -1.64 -3.93 12.72
CA CYS A 317 -0.46 -4.33 13.50
C CYS A 317 -0.87 -4.81 14.89
N ALA A 318 -1.73 -4.08 15.60
CA ALA A 318 -2.19 -4.51 16.92
C ALA A 318 -2.97 -5.84 16.87
N GLY A 319 -3.86 -5.99 15.89
CA GLY A 319 -4.64 -7.21 15.69
C GLY A 319 -3.79 -8.43 15.32
N LEU A 320 -2.80 -8.26 14.45
CA LEU A 320 -1.88 -9.34 14.03
C LEU A 320 -0.89 -9.71 15.14
N ASN A 321 -0.38 -8.74 15.90
CA ASN A 321 0.46 -9.00 17.07
C ASN A 321 -0.34 -9.76 18.14
N PHE A 322 -1.56 -9.31 18.42
CA PHE A 322 -2.49 -10.01 19.30
C PHE A 322 -2.73 -11.45 18.83
N ALA A 323 -3.09 -11.65 17.56
CA ALA A 323 -3.31 -12.98 16.99
C ALA A 323 -2.06 -13.87 17.08
N THR A 324 -0.88 -13.32 16.82
CA THR A 324 0.40 -14.04 16.92
C THR A 324 0.66 -14.55 18.33
N ILE A 325 0.54 -13.68 19.34
CA ILE A 325 0.77 -14.06 20.74
C ILE A 325 -0.33 -15.03 21.19
N ARG A 326 -1.58 -14.71 20.87
CA ARG A 326 -2.73 -15.45 21.38
C ARG A 326 -2.85 -16.84 20.80
N PHE A 327 -2.52 -17.03 19.53
CA PHE A 327 -2.74 -18.31 18.83
C PHE A 327 -1.58 -19.29 18.89
N LEU A 328 -0.48 -18.94 19.57
CA LEU A 328 0.67 -19.84 19.72
C LEU A 328 0.27 -21.17 20.37
N ASP A 329 -0.65 -21.13 21.35
CA ASP A 329 -1.05 -22.30 22.15
C ASP A 329 -2.36 -22.98 21.67
N PHE A 330 -2.98 -22.50 20.58
CA PHE A 330 -4.31 -22.97 20.16
C PHE A 330 -4.29 -24.21 19.23
N GLY A 331 -3.14 -24.86 19.06
CA GLY A 331 -3.00 -26.05 18.22
C GLY A 331 -3.31 -25.82 16.73
N ILE A 332 -3.21 -24.56 16.27
CA ILE A 332 -3.45 -24.19 14.88
C ILE A 332 -2.35 -24.79 13.98
N PRO A 333 -2.68 -25.25 12.76
CA PRO A 333 -1.67 -25.71 11.81
C PRO A 333 -0.52 -24.70 11.65
N PRO A 334 0.76 -25.10 11.79
CA PRO A 334 1.89 -24.17 11.84
C PRO A 334 1.99 -23.22 10.63
N LEU A 335 1.69 -23.72 9.42
CA LEU A 335 1.71 -22.91 8.19
C LEU A 335 0.70 -21.78 8.21
N TYR A 336 -0.49 -22.03 8.77
CA TYR A 336 -1.53 -21.02 8.89
C TYR A 336 -1.23 -20.05 10.03
N TYR A 337 -0.69 -20.55 11.13
CA TYR A 337 -0.21 -19.68 12.22
C TYR A 337 0.86 -18.70 11.74
N ALA A 338 1.82 -19.16 10.91
CA ALA A 338 2.93 -18.34 10.40
C ALA A 338 2.48 -17.11 9.59
N ILE A 339 1.25 -17.09 9.09
CA ILE A 339 0.65 -15.95 8.39
C ILE A 339 0.63 -14.71 9.29
N PHE A 340 0.26 -14.85 10.56
CA PHE A 340 0.12 -13.71 11.48
C PHE A 340 1.44 -12.96 11.77
N PRO A 341 2.51 -13.61 12.26
CA PRO A 341 3.78 -12.93 12.53
C PRO A 341 4.46 -12.43 11.25
N PHE A 342 4.27 -13.14 10.13
CA PHE A 342 4.79 -12.70 8.83
C PHE A 342 4.15 -11.38 8.40
N PHE A 343 2.82 -11.29 8.39
CA PHE A 343 2.12 -10.05 8.03
C PHE A 343 2.35 -8.92 9.04
N ALA A 344 2.43 -9.23 10.34
CA ALA A 344 2.76 -8.23 11.36
C ALA A 344 4.14 -7.61 11.10
N THR A 345 5.15 -8.45 10.85
CA THR A 345 6.51 -8.00 10.55
C THR A 345 6.56 -7.23 9.25
N LEU A 346 5.86 -7.70 8.21
CA LEU A 346 5.77 -7.00 6.93
C LEU A 346 5.16 -5.60 7.08
N LEU A 347 4.07 -5.46 7.84
CA LEU A 347 3.43 -4.17 8.09
C LEU A 347 4.31 -3.24 8.92
N ILE A 348 4.97 -3.74 9.97
CA ILE A 348 5.92 -2.96 10.76
C ILE A 348 7.08 -2.48 9.87
N MET A 349 7.64 -3.35 9.04
CA MET A 349 8.69 -2.97 8.08
C MET A 349 8.20 -1.91 7.09
N LEU A 350 6.97 -2.01 6.61
CA LEU A 350 6.37 -1.00 5.73
C LEU A 350 6.24 0.34 6.46
N ILE A 351 5.71 0.36 7.69
CA ILE A 351 5.60 1.57 8.52
C ILE A 351 6.98 2.20 8.75
N LEU A 352 7.96 1.39 9.18
CA LEU A 352 9.33 1.82 9.45
C LEU A 352 10.07 2.26 8.18
N SER A 353 9.63 1.84 7.00
CA SER A 353 10.20 2.30 5.73
C SER A 353 9.59 3.60 5.22
N LEU A 354 8.27 3.79 5.39
CA LEU A 354 7.54 4.94 4.83
C LEU A 354 7.56 6.16 5.75
N LEU A 355 7.51 5.96 7.07
CA LEU A 355 7.39 7.08 8.00
C LEU A 355 8.69 7.91 8.12
N PRO A 356 9.89 7.30 8.26
CA PRO A 356 11.15 8.05 8.22
C PRO A 356 11.35 8.78 6.90
N VAL A 357 10.86 8.20 5.81
CA VAL A 357 10.87 8.81 4.49
C VAL A 357 10.06 10.12 4.46
N ALA A 358 8.87 10.15 5.07
CA ALA A 358 8.07 11.38 5.17
C ALA A 358 8.76 12.44 6.05
N ILE A 359 9.48 12.01 7.09
CA ILE A 359 10.26 12.88 7.98
C ILE A 359 11.47 13.47 7.24
N ASP A 360 12.20 12.65 6.48
CA ASP A 360 13.37 13.02 5.68
C ASP A 360 13.03 14.09 4.63
N VAL A 361 11.83 14.04 4.04
CA VAL A 361 11.29 15.08 3.14
C VAL A 361 11.23 16.44 3.84
N TYR A 362 10.71 16.47 5.06
CA TYR A 362 10.58 17.71 5.84
C TYR A 362 11.94 18.26 6.24
N GLU A 363 12.76 17.46 6.91
CA GLU A 363 14.05 17.88 7.46
C GLU A 363 15.00 18.35 6.35
N ASN A 364 15.11 17.60 5.24
CA ASN A 364 15.95 18.01 4.13
C ASN A 364 15.42 19.28 3.44
N SER A 365 14.10 19.41 3.27
CA SER A 365 13.53 20.63 2.67
C SER A 365 13.79 21.88 3.52
N GLU A 366 13.74 21.77 4.85
CA GLU A 366 14.10 22.83 5.78
C GLU A 366 15.59 23.18 5.70
N ASN A 367 16.45 22.15 5.72
CA ASN A 367 17.90 22.32 5.61
C ASN A 367 18.33 22.95 4.28
N ILE A 368 17.68 22.62 3.16
CA ILE A 368 17.92 23.24 1.85
C ILE A 368 17.62 24.74 1.90
N LEU A 369 16.45 25.12 2.40
CA LEU A 369 16.01 26.51 2.46
C LEU A 369 16.89 27.35 3.41
N LEU A 370 17.28 26.78 4.55
CA LEU A 370 18.22 27.42 5.48
C LEU A 370 19.58 27.63 4.82
N THR A 371 20.16 26.58 4.25
CA THR A 371 21.46 26.63 3.56
C THR A 371 21.44 27.68 2.45
N TRP A 372 20.45 27.63 1.55
CA TRP A 372 20.35 28.61 0.47
C TRP A 372 20.15 30.03 0.97
N THR A 373 19.44 30.25 2.09
CA THR A 373 19.28 31.58 2.68
C THR A 373 20.60 32.16 3.18
N HIS A 374 21.47 31.31 3.73
CA HIS A 374 22.79 31.70 4.23
C HIS A 374 23.84 31.84 3.12
N SER A 375 23.72 31.09 2.03
CA SER A 375 24.71 31.06 0.95
C SER A 375 24.48 32.06 -0.19
N ILE A 376 23.52 32.98 -0.08
CA ILE A 376 23.32 34.02 -1.11
C ILE A 376 24.52 34.97 -1.13
N PRO A 377 25.30 35.02 -2.24
CA PRO A 377 26.43 35.93 -2.34
C PRO A 377 25.97 37.39 -2.39
N GLY A 378 26.80 38.29 -1.87
CA GLY A 378 26.50 39.72 -1.78
C GLY A 378 25.74 40.09 -0.51
N GLY A 379 26.00 41.30 -0.01
CA GLY A 379 25.29 41.84 1.15
C GLY A 379 23.78 41.97 0.89
N ARG A 380 23.03 42.43 1.91
CA ARG A 380 21.54 42.52 1.88
C ARG A 380 20.94 43.23 0.65
N LYS A 381 21.73 44.02 -0.09
CA LYS A 381 21.28 44.87 -1.21
C LYS A 381 21.42 44.21 -2.60
N GLU A 382 22.45 43.41 -2.87
CA GLU A 382 22.75 42.93 -4.24
C GLU A 382 21.76 41.85 -4.72
N ASN A 383 21.38 40.92 -3.83
CA ASN A 383 20.48 39.81 -4.15
C ASN A 383 19.20 39.82 -3.31
N GLY A 384 18.66 41.02 -3.05
CA GLY A 384 17.49 41.22 -2.20
C GLY A 384 16.24 40.43 -2.66
N TRP A 385 16.01 40.35 -3.98
CA TRP A 385 14.89 39.59 -4.55
C TRP A 385 15.00 38.09 -4.27
N MET A 386 16.18 37.50 -4.50
CA MET A 386 16.40 36.06 -4.31
C MET A 386 16.22 35.67 -2.84
N ARG A 387 16.78 36.47 -1.92
CA ARG A 387 16.59 36.28 -0.48
C ARG A 387 15.13 36.37 -0.08
N LYS A 388 14.40 37.38 -0.57
CA LYS A 388 12.96 37.55 -0.29
C LYS A 388 12.18 36.33 -0.78
N LYS A 389 12.51 35.80 -1.96
CA LYS A 389 11.86 34.64 -2.55
C LYS A 389 12.12 33.37 -1.73
N ILE A 390 13.38 33.04 -1.40
CA ILE A 390 13.71 31.84 -0.60
C ILE A 390 13.07 31.93 0.79
N LYS A 391 13.14 33.09 1.45
CA LYS A 391 12.52 33.30 2.77
C LYS A 391 10.99 33.16 2.76
N SER A 392 10.35 33.38 1.60
CA SER A 392 8.91 33.18 1.43
C SER A 392 8.52 31.72 1.18
N MET A 393 9.48 30.87 0.80
CA MET A 393 9.22 29.44 0.61
C MET A 393 9.04 28.76 1.97
N ARG A 394 8.17 27.76 1.99
CA ARG A 394 7.95 26.91 3.16
C ARG A 394 8.59 25.54 2.90
N PRO A 395 9.16 24.91 3.93
CA PRO A 395 9.60 23.52 3.83
C PRO A 395 8.41 22.64 3.48
N LEU A 396 8.68 21.56 2.75
CA LEU A 396 7.68 20.58 2.35
C LEU A 396 7.29 19.76 3.58
N ARG A 397 5.99 19.73 3.89
CA ARG A 397 5.47 19.07 5.08
C ARG A 397 4.47 18.01 4.66
N VAL A 398 4.56 16.85 5.30
CA VAL A 398 3.54 15.80 5.20
C VAL A 398 2.68 15.87 6.45
N TYR A 399 1.37 15.97 6.25
CA TYR A 399 0.39 16.04 7.31
C TYR A 399 -0.44 14.76 7.35
N ALA A 400 -1.11 14.51 8.48
CA ALA A 400 -2.21 13.56 8.59
C ALA A 400 -3.47 14.32 9.02
N GLY A 401 -4.60 14.13 8.34
CA GLY A 401 -5.82 14.87 8.61
C GLY A 401 -6.94 14.65 7.61
N ILE A 402 -8.19 14.93 7.97
CA ILE A 402 -9.37 14.62 7.13
C ILE A 402 -9.88 15.89 6.46
N THR A 403 -10.06 15.87 5.14
CA THR A 403 -10.75 16.93 4.38
C THR A 403 -10.13 18.33 4.59
N GLY A 404 -8.81 18.39 4.73
CA GLY A 404 -8.07 19.64 4.96
C GLY A 404 -7.99 20.08 6.43
N PHE A 405 -8.61 19.36 7.36
CA PHE A 405 -8.35 19.53 8.79
C PHE A 405 -7.15 18.66 9.19
N TYR A 406 -6.01 19.31 9.47
CA TYR A 406 -4.79 18.63 9.87
C TYR A 406 -4.80 18.30 11.37
N PHE A 407 -4.64 17.03 11.72
CA PHE A 407 -4.56 16.59 13.12
C PHE A 407 -3.13 16.65 13.65
N TYR A 408 -2.17 16.17 12.86
CA TYR A 408 -0.75 16.20 13.22
C TYR A 408 0.14 16.27 11.97
N LYS A 409 1.33 16.84 12.15
CA LYS A 409 2.42 16.83 11.17
C LYS A 409 3.21 15.52 11.36
N LEU A 410 3.63 14.88 10.28
CA LEU A 410 4.51 13.71 10.37
C LEU A 410 5.93 14.17 10.69
N ASP A 411 6.30 14.10 11.96
CA ASP A 411 7.65 14.39 12.46
C ASP A 411 8.24 13.17 13.18
N ALA A 412 9.50 13.28 13.62
CA ALA A 412 10.19 12.20 14.33
C ALA A 412 9.47 11.74 15.60
N SER A 413 8.68 12.61 16.25
CA SER A 413 7.93 12.25 17.46
C SER A 413 6.77 11.31 17.14
N VAL A 414 6.13 11.48 15.99
CA VAL A 414 5.01 10.64 15.52
C VAL A 414 5.43 9.18 15.36
N LEU A 415 6.65 8.91 14.89
CA LEU A 415 7.15 7.53 14.74
C LEU A 415 7.16 6.79 16.08
N THR A 416 7.73 7.41 17.11
CA THR A 416 7.78 6.83 18.45
C THR A 416 6.39 6.67 19.04
N THR A 417 5.54 7.70 18.97
CA THR A 417 4.15 7.64 19.47
C THR A 417 3.34 6.56 18.76
N TYR A 418 3.53 6.38 17.46
CA TYR A 418 2.81 5.39 16.67
C TYR A 418 3.22 3.96 17.03
N CYS A 419 4.53 3.68 17.17
CA CYS A 419 5.02 2.38 17.63
C CYS A 419 4.55 2.04 19.05
N MET A 420 4.56 3.02 19.98
CA MET A 420 4.02 2.85 21.33
C MET A 420 2.52 2.55 21.28
N SER A 421 1.76 3.26 20.42
CA SER A 421 0.33 3.01 20.25
C SER A 421 0.05 1.58 19.78
N ILE A 422 0.84 1.02 18.85
CA ILE A 422 0.69 -0.37 18.41
C ILE A 422 0.86 -1.33 19.59
N GLN A 423 1.86 -1.11 20.44
CA GLN A 423 2.11 -1.94 21.62
C GLN A 423 0.99 -1.81 22.64
N ASP A 424 0.57 -0.58 22.98
CA ASP A 424 -0.51 -0.32 23.94
C ASP A 424 -1.83 -0.96 23.50
N TRP A 425 -2.20 -0.84 22.22
CA TRP A 425 -3.39 -1.49 21.68
C TRP A 425 -3.26 -3.03 21.68
N THR A 426 -2.07 -3.57 21.41
CA THR A 426 -1.82 -5.02 21.51
C THR A 426 -2.02 -5.50 22.95
N LEU A 427 -1.45 -4.79 23.93
CA LEU A 427 -1.61 -5.11 25.36
C LEU A 427 -3.06 -5.00 25.81
N ASN A 428 -3.77 -3.94 25.42
CA ASN A 428 -5.20 -3.78 25.72
C ASN A 428 -6.04 -4.93 25.15
N LEU A 429 -5.77 -5.38 23.92
CA LEU A 429 -6.43 -6.54 23.34
C LEU A 429 -6.14 -7.83 24.12
N LEU A 430 -4.88 -8.06 24.51
CA LEU A 430 -4.49 -9.21 25.33
C LEU A 430 -5.18 -9.21 26.71
N MET A 431 -5.28 -8.04 27.36
CA MET A 431 -5.93 -7.89 28.66
C MET A 431 -7.45 -8.02 28.57
N THR A 432 -8.07 -7.48 27.51
CA THR A 432 -9.52 -7.51 27.31
C THR A 432 -10.00 -8.93 26.99
N PHE A 433 -9.32 -9.61 26.07
CA PHE A 433 -9.66 -10.97 25.66
C PHE A 433 -8.85 -11.99 26.46
N HIS A 434 -9.04 -11.97 27.78
CA HIS A 434 -8.41 -12.89 28.71
C HIS A 434 -9.32 -14.09 29.09
N PRO A 435 -9.46 -15.13 28.24
CA PRO A 435 -9.78 -16.45 28.73
C PRO A 435 -8.52 -17.32 28.75
N SER A 436 -8.25 -18.02 29.85
CA SER A 436 -7.24 -19.09 29.80
C SER A 436 -7.71 -20.14 28.78
N ALA A 437 -6.81 -20.67 27.95
CA ALA A 437 -7.13 -21.78 27.05
C ALA A 437 -7.79 -22.94 27.84
N GLU A 438 -7.37 -23.12 29.10
CA GLU A 438 -8.00 -24.01 30.08
C GLU A 438 -9.47 -23.70 30.34
N LYS A 439 -9.87 -22.44 30.60
CA LYS A 439 -11.30 -22.10 30.81
C LYS A 439 -12.14 -22.33 29.56
N ILE A 440 -11.60 -22.04 28.37
CA ILE A 440 -12.32 -22.34 27.12
C ILE A 440 -12.45 -23.84 26.93
N ASN A 441 -11.38 -24.61 27.16
CA ASN A 441 -11.39 -26.05 27.04
C ASN A 441 -12.29 -26.69 28.11
N GLU A 442 -12.34 -26.17 29.33
CA GLU A 442 -13.27 -26.59 30.38
C GLU A 442 -14.73 -26.30 29.98
N ILE A 443 -15.02 -25.12 29.43
CA ILE A 443 -16.37 -24.79 28.95
C ILE A 443 -16.75 -25.70 27.78
N ALA A 444 -15.85 -25.92 26.83
CA ALA A 444 -16.07 -26.79 25.67
C ALA A 444 -16.31 -28.25 26.11
N ASN A 445 -15.54 -28.75 27.07
CA ASN A 445 -15.69 -30.09 27.63
C ASN A 445 -16.95 -30.25 28.49
N ARG A 446 -17.47 -29.18 29.11
CA ARG A 446 -18.75 -29.21 29.84
C ARG A 446 -19.98 -29.16 28.94
N LEU A 447 -19.82 -28.69 27.71
CA LEU A 447 -20.89 -28.61 26.70
C LEU A 447 -20.97 -29.87 25.80
N GLN A 448 -19.97 -30.76 25.89
CA GLN A 448 -19.99 -32.10 25.29
C GLN A 448 -20.54 -33.10 26.31
#